data_AF-A0A1C7MNT7-F1
#
_entry.id   AF-A0A1C7MNT7-F1
#
_cell.length_a   1.000
_cell.length_b   1.000
_cell.length_c   1.000
_cell.angle_alpha   90.00
_cell.angle_beta   90.00
_cell.angle_gamma   90.00
#
_symmetry.space_group_name_H-M   'P 1'
#
loop_
_entity.id
_entity.type
_entity.pdbx_description
1 polymer ?
#
loop_
_entity_poly.entity_id
_entity_poly.type
_entity_poly.pdbx_seq_one_letter_code
_entity_poly.pdbx_strand_id
1 'polypeptide(L)'
;MALVRRLQVNVQFRSLLFKPVNGYKPKTGMKREDLSDGDLVLDGIDIYNVPKSKSMPSSKSKSIYSSYPISPIILTLAPSPPDDNGKSRPTSFDVTPETTGKDFVQSMGEPERKGGGAGPSSGSIGIWCEWSKDGVMVEFGGDESRGPQAWERGKDAVWKIITVFPPKADT
;
A
#
# COMPACT_ATOMS: atom_id res chain seq x y z
N MET A 1 -35.58 14.56 18.05
CA MET A 1 -34.20 15.09 18.11
C MET A 1 -33.31 14.05 18.76
N ALA A 2 -32.55 13.29 17.98
CA ALA A 2 -31.59 12.32 18.51
C ALA A 2 -30.20 12.69 18.00
N LEU A 3 -29.33 12.95 18.95
CA LEU A 3 -27.96 13.42 18.83
C LEU A 3 -27.10 12.32 18.17
N VAL A 4 -26.82 12.43 16.88
CA VAL A 4 -25.81 11.61 16.22
C VAL A 4 -24.44 12.16 16.64
N ARG A 5 -23.85 11.50 17.63
CA ARG A 5 -22.47 11.75 18.03
C ARG A 5 -21.57 11.44 16.85
N ARG A 6 -20.85 12.46 16.38
CA ARG A 6 -19.66 12.33 15.54
C ARG A 6 -18.79 11.23 16.12
N LEU A 7 -18.64 10.11 15.41
CA LEU A 7 -17.41 9.34 15.50
C LEU A 7 -16.37 10.14 14.70
N GLN A 8 -15.81 11.18 15.33
CA GLN A 8 -14.53 11.72 14.88
C GLN A 8 -13.49 10.64 15.16
N VAL A 9 -13.32 9.74 14.20
CA VAL A 9 -12.05 9.04 14.07
C VAL A 9 -11.09 10.12 13.58
N ASN A 10 -10.38 10.77 14.52
CA ASN A 10 -9.28 11.68 14.24
C ASN A 10 -8.10 10.86 13.68
N VAL A 11 -8.26 10.34 12.47
CA VAL A 11 -7.20 9.72 11.71
C VAL A 11 -7.31 10.21 10.26
N GLN A 12 -6.49 11.19 9.88
CA GLN A 12 -6.55 11.87 8.58
C GLN A 12 -5.87 11.02 7.49
N PHE A 13 -6.57 10.02 6.96
CA PHE A 13 -5.94 9.02 6.11
C PHE A 13 -6.80 8.64 4.89
N ARG A 14 -6.11 8.46 3.74
CA ARG A 14 -6.21 7.29 2.85
C ARG A 14 -7.36 7.26 1.83
N SER A 15 -7.03 6.83 0.62
CA SER A 15 -8.04 6.37 -0.34
C SER A 15 -8.66 5.09 0.23
N LEU A 16 -9.99 5.06 0.31
CA LEU A 16 -10.73 3.87 0.72
C LEU A 16 -11.29 3.20 -0.52
N LEU A 17 -10.94 1.94 -0.70
CA LEU A 17 -11.45 1.12 -1.79
C LEU A 17 -12.63 0.31 -1.25
N PHE A 18 -13.78 0.46 -1.89
CA PHE A 18 -14.97 -0.31 -1.58
C PHE A 18 -15.31 -1.21 -2.76
N LYS A 19 -15.75 -2.43 -2.47
CA LYS A 19 -16.33 -3.34 -3.48
C LYS A 19 -17.82 -3.53 -3.25
N PRO A 20 -18.62 -3.66 -4.31
CA PRO A 20 -20.04 -3.97 -4.17
C PRO A 20 -20.25 -5.41 -3.72
N VAL A 21 -21.27 -5.62 -2.89
CA VAL A 21 -21.73 -6.93 -2.42
C VAL A 21 -23.22 -7.11 -2.72
N ASN A 22 -23.78 -8.27 -2.39
CA ASN A 22 -25.22 -8.57 -2.55
C ASN A 22 -25.77 -8.38 -3.99
N GLY A 23 -24.91 -8.47 -5.00
CA GLY A 23 -25.28 -8.26 -6.41
C GLY A 23 -25.43 -6.80 -6.83
N TYR A 24 -25.06 -5.84 -5.98
CA TYR A 24 -25.05 -4.43 -6.32
C TYR A 24 -24.08 -4.13 -7.48
N LYS A 25 -24.50 -3.27 -8.41
CA LYS A 25 -23.73 -2.89 -9.60
C LYS A 25 -23.80 -1.37 -9.77
N PRO A 26 -22.98 -0.60 -9.03
CA PRO A 26 -22.97 0.86 -9.15
C PRO A 26 -22.57 1.26 -10.57
N LYS A 27 -23.25 2.28 -11.11
CA LYS A 27 -22.92 2.85 -12.42
C LYS A 27 -21.77 3.84 -12.28
N THR A 28 -20.89 3.89 -13.28
CA THR A 28 -19.83 4.90 -13.34
C THR A 28 -20.43 6.30 -13.34
N GLY A 29 -19.85 7.20 -12.54
CA GLY A 29 -20.28 8.60 -12.45
C GLY A 29 -21.45 8.87 -11.49
N MET A 30 -21.93 7.87 -10.76
CA MET A 30 -22.87 8.09 -9.66
C MET A 30 -22.25 8.97 -8.56
N LYS A 31 -23.07 9.81 -7.93
CA LYS A 31 -22.63 10.60 -6.79
C LYS A 31 -22.60 9.74 -5.54
N ARG A 32 -21.82 10.17 -4.54
CA ARG A 32 -21.69 9.47 -3.25
C ARG A 32 -23.02 9.24 -2.54
N GLU A 33 -23.94 10.20 -2.67
CA GLU A 33 -25.30 10.18 -2.10
C GLU A 33 -26.24 9.16 -2.75
N ASP A 34 -25.93 8.74 -3.97
CA ASP A 34 -26.72 7.75 -4.72
C ASP A 34 -26.21 6.30 -4.50
N LEU A 35 -25.14 6.13 -3.71
CA LEU A 35 -24.57 4.81 -3.42
C LEU A 35 -25.34 4.11 -2.30
N SER A 36 -25.56 2.81 -2.45
CA SER A 36 -26.12 1.96 -1.40
C SER A 36 -25.00 1.53 -0.45
N ASP A 37 -24.83 2.23 0.67
CA ASP A 37 -23.77 1.95 1.65
C ASP A 37 -23.89 0.55 2.27
N GLY A 38 -25.12 0.03 2.42
CA GLY A 38 -25.35 -1.33 2.91
C GLY A 38 -24.85 -2.43 1.97
N ASP A 39 -24.63 -2.08 0.69
CA ASP A 39 -24.13 -3.00 -0.34
C ASP A 39 -22.69 -2.69 -0.76
N LEU A 40 -21.96 -1.94 0.06
CA LEU A 40 -20.55 -1.66 -0.12
C LEU A 40 -19.78 -2.12 1.12
N VAL A 41 -18.70 -2.86 0.89
CA VAL A 41 -17.78 -3.27 1.96
C VAL A 41 -16.39 -2.73 1.66
N LEU A 42 -15.68 -2.32 2.71
CA LEU A 42 -14.30 -1.89 2.60
C LEU A 42 -13.44 -3.07 2.12
N ASP A 43 -12.73 -2.87 1.01
CA ASP A 43 -11.90 -3.87 0.36
C ASP A 43 -10.41 -3.50 0.40
N GLY A 44 -10.09 -2.23 0.56
CA GLY A 44 -8.71 -1.80 0.63
C GLY A 44 -8.53 -0.41 1.19
N ILE A 45 -7.32 -0.16 1.67
CA ILE A 45 -6.91 1.13 2.21
C ILE A 45 -5.52 1.47 1.67
N ASP A 46 -5.40 2.59 0.94
CA ASP A 46 -4.11 3.07 0.42
C ASP A 46 -3.48 4.09 1.34
N ILE A 47 -2.27 3.79 1.79
CA ILE A 47 -1.40 4.63 2.61
C ILE A 47 -0.32 5.23 1.72
N TYR A 48 -0.16 6.55 1.77
CA TYR A 48 0.83 7.25 0.95
C TYR A 48 2.02 7.73 1.78
N ASN A 49 3.22 7.52 1.25
CA ASN A 49 4.46 8.12 1.71
C ASN A 49 4.92 9.18 0.71
N VAL A 50 5.72 10.14 1.19
CA VAL A 50 6.41 11.11 0.36
C VAL A 50 7.92 10.90 0.54
N PRO A 51 8.55 9.99 -0.23
CA PRO A 51 9.98 9.77 -0.15
C PRO A 51 10.74 11.07 -0.40
N LYS A 52 11.74 11.37 0.43
CA LYS A 52 12.64 12.51 0.20
C LYS A 52 13.51 12.18 -1.01
N SER A 53 13.45 12.99 -2.08
CA SER A 53 14.37 12.79 -3.21
C SER A 53 15.80 13.08 -2.77
N LYS A 54 16.75 12.22 -3.16
CA LYS A 54 18.18 12.41 -2.89
C LYS A 54 18.87 13.35 -3.90
N SER A 55 18.15 13.84 -4.91
CA SER A 55 18.65 14.71 -5.97
C SER A 55 17.86 16.02 -6.06
N MET A 56 18.57 17.08 -6.45
CA MET A 56 18.21 18.51 -6.54
C MET A 56 16.81 18.84 -7.10
N PRO A 57 16.27 20.06 -6.85
CA PRO A 57 14.87 20.38 -7.06
C PRO A 57 14.56 20.58 -8.56
N SER A 58 14.18 19.52 -9.27
CA SER A 58 13.63 19.65 -10.62
C SER A 58 12.28 18.96 -10.76
N SER A 59 11.31 19.79 -11.12
CA SER A 59 9.87 19.55 -11.29
C SER A 59 9.04 19.52 -9.99
N LYS A 60 8.41 20.67 -9.73
CA LYS A 60 7.28 20.84 -8.82
C LYS A 60 6.09 20.03 -9.33
N SER A 61 6.07 18.71 -9.20
CA SER A 61 4.78 18.05 -9.02
C SER A 61 4.39 18.30 -7.57
N LYS A 62 3.57 19.32 -7.32
CA LYS A 62 2.94 19.49 -6.00
C LYS A 62 2.22 18.18 -5.70
N SER A 63 2.74 17.38 -4.78
CA SER A 63 1.99 16.26 -4.22
C SER A 63 0.68 16.85 -3.71
N ILE A 64 -0.44 16.47 -4.34
CA ILE A 64 -1.79 16.88 -3.89
C ILE A 64 -2.10 16.24 -2.53
N TYR A 65 -1.30 15.26 -2.13
CA TYR A 65 -1.43 14.52 -0.89
C TYR A 65 -0.39 15.00 0.13
N SER A 66 -0.87 15.41 1.30
CA SER A 66 -0.03 15.63 2.49
C SER A 66 0.44 14.28 3.05
N SER A 67 1.73 14.15 3.39
CA SER A 67 2.19 13.01 4.18
C SER A 67 1.52 13.02 5.54
N TYR A 68 1.08 11.84 5.99
CA TYR A 68 0.35 11.73 7.25
C TYR A 68 1.28 11.20 8.36
N PRO A 69 1.23 11.76 9.58
CA PRO A 69 2.19 11.45 10.64
C PRO A 69 1.90 10.15 11.41
N ILE A 70 1.23 9.14 10.82
CA ILE A 70 1.26 7.79 11.42
C ILE A 70 2.50 7.08 10.92
N SER A 71 3.56 7.29 11.68
CA SER A 71 4.81 6.54 11.64
C SER A 71 5.16 6.16 13.08
N PRO A 72 5.46 4.88 13.37
CA PRO A 72 5.48 3.75 12.42
C PRO A 72 4.06 3.27 12.06
N ILE A 73 3.93 2.64 10.89
CA ILE A 73 2.78 1.80 10.53
C ILE A 73 3.12 0.37 10.95
N ILE A 74 2.32 -0.21 11.84
CA ILE A 74 2.54 -1.60 12.28
C ILE A 74 1.68 -2.52 11.42
N LEU A 75 2.31 -3.35 10.60
CA LEU A 75 1.65 -4.41 9.84
C LEU A 75 1.58 -5.67 10.70
N THR A 76 0.39 -6.23 10.90
CA THR A 76 0.22 -7.55 11.53
C THR A 76 0.31 -8.61 10.44
N LEU A 77 1.23 -9.56 10.61
CA LEU A 77 1.58 -10.54 9.60
C LEU A 77 0.90 -11.87 9.89
N ALA A 78 0.46 -12.56 8.84
CA ALA A 78 -0.15 -13.88 8.96
C ALA A 78 0.87 -14.90 9.53
N PRO A 79 0.47 -15.86 10.37
CA PRO A 79 1.37 -16.93 10.76
C PRO A 79 1.87 -17.69 9.53
N SER A 80 3.18 -17.89 9.43
CA SER A 80 3.79 -18.74 8.40
C SER A 80 4.59 -19.85 9.07
N PRO A 81 4.67 -21.05 8.46
CA PRO A 81 5.58 -22.08 8.94
C PRO A 81 7.03 -21.56 8.94
N PRO A 82 7.92 -22.13 9.78
CA PRO A 82 9.34 -21.82 9.74
C PRO A 82 9.93 -22.11 8.35
N ASP A 83 10.93 -21.33 7.96
CA ASP A 83 11.69 -21.58 6.73
C ASP A 83 12.53 -22.87 6.83
N ASP A 84 13.20 -23.24 5.73
CA ASP A 84 14.10 -24.42 5.67
C ASP A 84 15.23 -24.38 6.70
N ASN A 85 15.53 -23.20 7.26
CA ASN A 85 16.54 -22.99 8.30
C ASN A 85 15.92 -22.95 9.71
N GLY A 86 14.64 -23.26 9.86
CA GLY A 86 13.91 -23.26 11.12
C GLY A 86 13.60 -21.86 11.67
N LYS A 87 13.82 -20.78 10.89
CA LYS A 87 13.51 -19.42 11.31
C LYS A 87 12.05 -19.10 11.01
N SER A 88 11.34 -18.70 12.05
CA SER A 88 9.98 -18.19 11.92
C SER A 88 10.01 -16.72 11.53
N ARG A 89 9.10 -16.34 10.64
CA ARG A 89 8.86 -14.95 10.27
C ARG A 89 8.30 -14.16 11.46
N PRO A 90 8.61 -12.86 11.62
CA PRO A 90 7.98 -12.04 12.65
C PRO A 90 6.45 -11.98 12.49
N THR A 91 5.75 -11.81 13.61
CA THR A 91 4.29 -11.65 13.64
C THR A 91 3.84 -10.21 13.33
N SER A 92 4.76 -9.26 13.36
CA SER A 92 4.51 -7.86 13.04
C SER A 92 5.71 -7.21 12.38
N PHE A 93 5.47 -6.19 11.57
CA PHE A 93 6.50 -5.42 10.89
C PHE A 93 6.25 -3.91 11.00
N ASP A 94 7.24 -3.20 11.54
CA ASP A 94 7.19 -1.76 11.73
C ASP A 94 7.71 -1.04 10.48
N VAL A 95 6.80 -0.35 9.79
CA VAL A 95 7.11 0.40 8.57
C VAL A 95 7.25 1.87 8.91
N THR A 96 8.44 2.43 8.69
CA THR A 96 8.74 3.86 8.78
C THR A 96 8.74 4.49 7.37
N PRO A 97 8.70 5.82 7.24
CA PRO A 97 8.83 6.50 5.96
C PRO A 97 10.11 6.18 5.18
N GLU A 98 11.14 5.64 5.84
CA GLU A 98 12.42 5.28 5.26
C GLU A 98 12.55 3.79 4.91
N THR A 99 11.55 2.96 5.24
CA THR A 99 11.56 1.52 4.93
C THR A 99 11.72 1.27 3.43
N THR A 100 12.61 0.34 3.10
CA THR A 100 13.02 0.02 1.72
C THR A 100 12.49 -1.32 1.25
N GLY A 101 12.58 -1.58 -0.06
CA GLY A 101 12.22 -2.89 -0.63
C GLY A 101 12.96 -4.06 0.02
N LYS A 102 14.24 -3.87 0.40
CA LYS A 102 15.00 -4.88 1.15
C LYS A 102 14.37 -5.19 2.50
N ASP A 103 13.94 -4.17 3.24
CA ASP A 103 13.38 -4.34 4.59
C ASP A 103 12.06 -5.13 4.56
N PHE A 104 11.23 -4.87 3.53
CA PHE A 104 10.01 -5.64 3.29
C PHE A 104 10.32 -7.12 3.02
N VAL A 105 11.22 -7.42 2.09
CA VAL A 105 11.57 -8.82 1.76
C VAL A 105 12.21 -9.54 2.95
N GLN A 106 13.08 -8.87 3.71
CA GLN A 106 13.70 -9.45 4.89
C GLN A 106 12.70 -9.78 6.01
N SER A 107 11.64 -8.98 6.14
CA SER A 107 10.64 -9.14 7.21
C SER A 107 9.48 -10.03 6.79
N MET A 108 9.05 -9.94 5.54
CA MET A 108 7.83 -10.58 5.02
C MET A 108 8.10 -11.79 4.13
N GLY A 109 9.34 -12.01 3.69
CA GLY A 109 9.71 -13.04 2.72
C GLY A 109 9.52 -12.59 1.26
N GLU A 110 9.69 -13.51 0.32
CA GLU A 110 9.47 -13.24 -1.10
C GLU A 110 7.97 -13.01 -1.40
N PRO A 111 7.61 -11.97 -2.18
CA PRO A 111 6.23 -11.69 -2.55
C PRO A 111 5.70 -12.71 -3.56
N GLU A 112 4.41 -13.05 -3.51
CA GLU A 112 3.81 -13.99 -4.47
C GLU A 112 3.57 -13.33 -5.84
N ARG A 113 3.38 -12.01 -5.87
CA ARG A 113 3.19 -11.23 -7.09
C ARG A 113 4.05 -9.98 -7.09
N LYS A 114 4.57 -9.65 -8.26
CA LYS A 114 5.44 -8.50 -8.45
C LYS A 114 5.36 -7.98 -9.89
N GLY A 115 5.53 -6.68 -10.11
CA GLY A 115 5.43 -6.07 -11.44
C GLY A 115 5.83 -4.60 -11.49
N GLY A 116 5.65 -3.95 -12.64
CA GLY A 116 6.01 -2.54 -12.82
C GLY A 116 7.48 -2.31 -13.16
N GLY A 117 7.93 -1.05 -13.04
CA GLY A 117 9.30 -0.62 -13.35
C GLY A 117 9.62 -0.46 -14.83
N ALA A 118 8.89 -1.13 -15.71
CA ALA A 118 9.00 -1.00 -17.16
C ALA A 118 8.25 0.24 -17.68
N GLY A 119 8.98 1.18 -18.28
CA GLY A 119 8.41 2.34 -18.98
C GLY A 119 9.33 3.56 -18.89
N PRO A 120 9.09 4.61 -19.71
CA PRO A 120 9.88 5.84 -19.68
C PRO A 120 9.82 6.50 -18.30
N SER A 121 10.88 7.23 -17.93
CA SER A 121 11.00 7.88 -16.61
C SER A 121 9.84 8.86 -16.31
N SER A 122 9.15 9.36 -17.35
CA SER A 122 7.94 10.17 -17.25
C SER A 122 6.68 9.31 -17.30
N GLY A 123 6.21 8.85 -16.15
CA GLY A 123 4.87 8.25 -16.00
C GLY A 123 4.81 6.72 -15.84
N SER A 124 5.95 6.03 -15.77
CA SER A 124 5.96 4.62 -15.37
C SER A 124 5.58 4.46 -13.90
N ILE A 125 4.80 3.41 -13.63
CA ILE A 125 4.54 2.91 -12.28
C ILE A 125 5.87 2.37 -11.76
N GLY A 126 6.21 2.68 -10.51
CA GLY A 126 7.36 2.04 -9.87
C GLY A 126 7.17 0.53 -9.83
N ILE A 127 8.24 -0.21 -9.53
CA ILE A 127 8.09 -1.62 -9.17
C ILE A 127 7.15 -1.75 -7.96
N TRP A 128 6.41 -2.84 -7.92
CA TRP A 128 5.51 -3.17 -6.82
C TRP A 128 5.59 -4.64 -6.45
N CYS A 129 5.32 -4.94 -5.19
CA CYS A 129 5.29 -6.28 -4.60
C CYS A 129 3.98 -6.48 -3.84
N GLU A 130 3.41 -7.67 -3.90
CA GLU A 130 2.19 -8.06 -3.17
C GLU A 130 2.47 -9.32 -2.36
N TRP A 131 2.17 -9.24 -1.06
CA TRP A 131 2.10 -10.34 -0.09
C TRP A 131 0.61 -10.65 0.18
N SER A 132 0.03 -11.49 -0.67
CA SER A 132 -1.40 -11.79 -0.69
C SER A 132 -1.91 -12.40 0.63
N LYS A 133 -1.10 -13.26 1.25
CA LYS A 133 -1.44 -13.90 2.53
C LYS A 133 -1.42 -12.93 3.71
N ASP A 134 -0.66 -11.83 3.59
CA ASP A 134 -0.64 -10.76 4.59
C ASP A 134 -1.65 -9.65 4.30
N GLY A 135 -2.25 -9.65 3.11
CA GLY A 135 -3.14 -8.57 2.69
C GLY A 135 -2.41 -7.25 2.44
N VAL A 136 -1.18 -7.30 1.92
CA VAL A 136 -0.31 -6.12 1.75
C VAL A 136 0.22 -6.05 0.32
N MET A 137 0.09 -4.89 -0.32
CA MET A 137 0.79 -4.55 -1.56
C MET A 137 1.57 -3.25 -1.36
N VAL A 138 2.78 -3.19 -1.91
CA VAL A 138 3.69 -2.04 -1.78
C VAL A 138 4.12 -1.58 -3.16
N GLU A 139 3.87 -0.31 -3.50
CA GLU A 139 4.49 0.39 -4.63
C GLU A 139 5.71 1.15 -4.11
N PHE A 140 6.84 0.98 -4.79
CA PHE A 140 8.07 1.70 -4.47
C PHE A 140 8.19 2.99 -5.29
N GLY A 141 8.78 4.01 -4.68
CA GLY A 141 9.03 5.31 -5.30
C GLY A 141 10.51 5.57 -5.57
N GLY A 142 10.80 6.74 -6.13
CA GLY A 142 12.16 7.16 -6.47
C GLY A 142 12.66 6.60 -7.80
N ASP A 143 13.85 7.06 -8.20
CA ASP A 143 14.50 6.68 -9.47
C ASP A 143 14.95 5.21 -9.45
N GLU A 144 15.15 4.66 -8.26
CA GLU A 144 15.52 3.28 -7.96
C GLU A 144 14.40 2.30 -8.30
N SER A 145 13.15 2.76 -8.28
CA SER A 145 11.95 1.94 -8.56
C SER A 145 11.55 1.92 -10.04
N ARG A 146 12.26 2.62 -10.94
CA ARG A 146 11.83 2.87 -12.33
C ARG A 146 12.96 2.75 -13.35
N GLY A 147 12.55 2.51 -14.60
CA GLY A 147 13.46 2.47 -15.74
C GLY A 147 14.24 1.17 -15.85
N PRO A 148 15.28 1.13 -16.69
CA PRO A 148 16.16 -0.02 -16.77
C PRO A 148 16.69 -0.38 -15.39
N GLN A 149 16.78 -1.68 -15.12
CA GLN A 149 17.34 -2.25 -13.90
C GLN A 149 16.58 -1.88 -12.61
N ALA A 150 15.29 -1.54 -12.70
CA ALA A 150 14.47 -1.20 -11.54
C ALA A 150 14.37 -2.36 -10.53
N TRP A 151 14.40 -3.61 -10.98
CA TRP A 151 14.33 -4.79 -10.10
C TRP A 151 15.64 -5.02 -9.34
N GLU A 152 16.77 -4.68 -9.94
CA GLU A 152 18.11 -4.80 -9.39
C GLU A 152 18.39 -3.69 -8.37
N ARG A 153 17.84 -2.50 -8.60
CA ARG A 153 17.96 -1.33 -7.70
C ARG A 153 16.83 -1.25 -6.68
N GLY A 154 15.73 -1.96 -6.91
CA GLY A 154 14.51 -1.91 -6.10
C GLY A 154 14.68 -2.23 -4.63
N LYS A 155 15.72 -2.98 -4.27
CA LYS A 155 16.08 -3.26 -2.88
C LYS A 155 16.31 -1.98 -2.04
N ASP A 156 16.78 -0.91 -2.67
CA ASP A 156 17.08 0.37 -2.00
C ASP A 156 15.95 1.40 -2.19
N ALA A 157 14.91 1.06 -2.95
CA ALA A 157 13.79 1.95 -3.20
C ALA A 157 12.89 2.05 -1.96
N VAL A 158 12.54 3.28 -1.58
CA VAL A 158 11.65 3.57 -0.45
C VAL A 158 10.20 3.40 -0.91
N TRP A 159 9.34 2.85 -0.05
CA TRP A 159 7.92 2.69 -0.38
C TRP A 159 7.25 4.05 -0.59
N LYS A 160 6.29 4.08 -1.51
CA LYS A 160 5.48 5.25 -1.84
C LYS A 160 4.01 5.02 -1.54
N ILE A 161 3.50 3.81 -1.79
CA ILE A 161 2.13 3.43 -1.49
C ILE A 161 2.13 2.06 -0.82
N ILE A 162 1.38 1.92 0.28
CA ILE A 162 1.02 0.63 0.85
C ILE A 162 -0.48 0.48 0.73
N THR A 163 -0.93 -0.57 0.07
CA THR A 163 -2.34 -0.96 0.06
C THR A 163 -2.54 -2.11 1.02
N VAL A 164 -3.41 -1.93 2.01
CA VAL A 164 -3.85 -2.99 2.93
C VAL A 164 -5.22 -3.47 2.49
N PHE A 165 -5.39 -4.78 2.32
CA PHE A 165 -6.63 -5.42 1.88
C PHE A 165 -6.89 -6.70 2.70
N PRO A 166 -8.11 -7.24 2.70
CA PRO A 166 -8.39 -8.51 3.37
C PRO A 166 -7.44 -9.62 2.87
N PRO A 167 -6.72 -10.31 3.77
CA PRO A 167 -5.87 -11.43 3.40
C PRO A 167 -6.60 -12.47 2.55
N LYS A 168 -5.95 -12.97 1.50
CA LYS A 168 -6.49 -14.09 0.74
C LYS A 168 -6.28 -15.36 1.56
N ALA A 169 -7.37 -16.00 1.97
CA ALA A 169 -7.28 -17.33 2.55
C ALA A 169 -6.75 -18.31 1.49
N ASP A 170 -5.89 -19.24 1.91
CA ASP A 170 -5.56 -20.42 1.10
C ASP A 170 -6.86 -21.23 0.95
N THR A 171 -7.52 -21.14 -0.21
CA THR A 171 -8.59 -22.06 -0.62
C THR A 171 -8.00 -23.40 -1.06
#